data_AF-A0A067W6L8-F1
#
_entry.id   AF-A0A067W6L8-F1
#
_cell.length_a   1.000
_cell.length_b   1.000
_cell.length_c   1.000
_cell.angle_alpha   90.00
_cell.angle_beta   90.00
_cell.angle_gamma   90.00
#
_symmetry.space_group_name_H-M   'P 1'
#
loop_
_entity.id
_entity.type
_entity.pdbx_description
1 polymer ?
#
loop_
_entity_poly.entity_id
_entity_poly.type
_entity_poly.pdbx_seq_one_letter_code
_entity_poly.pdbx_strand_id
1 'polypeptide(L)'
;MRGRQTVAMLAELHKLGWISEKTRDSLVTSYAFLRNVEPRIQMLADEQTHILPIDLSQFTSVAYLMGYQETSSFICDLLKTLQVVEKHYAALFENEQELGLEIGNLVFTGEEDDPETLITLSRLGFERASDICRIMRTLHCGRYKSTQSAEARERLTELTPALLKAFGATKRADEAMLRFDSFLQGLPSGIQLFSLLQSNPSLLDMLVLIMGAAPRFAEIITRKPHVFDGMLDLTIFSELPTKTHLENQLEYFLEGVISYEEILDHLRVFADEQRFLIGIRILNGVITGEKAGFAFTALADLMIAKTFSASSRGIFSSSWQY
;
A
#
# COMPACT_ATOMS: atom_id res chain seq x y z
N MET A 1 14.55 3.71 12.85
CA MET A 1 16.00 3.83 13.16
C MET A 1 16.78 4.05 11.87
N ARG A 2 17.91 4.81 11.86
CA ARG A 2 18.65 5.18 10.64
C ARG A 2 20.10 4.67 10.60
N GLY A 3 20.37 3.48 11.15
CA GLY A 3 21.70 2.86 11.08
C GLY A 3 21.94 2.15 9.75
N ARG A 4 23.18 2.17 9.25
CA ARG A 4 23.59 1.51 8.00
C ARG A 4 24.04 0.05 8.16
N GLN A 5 24.15 -0.45 9.40
CA GLN A 5 24.69 -1.77 9.69
C GLN A 5 23.62 -2.68 10.31
N THR A 6 23.25 -3.75 9.59
CA THR A 6 22.18 -4.68 9.96
C THR A 6 22.38 -5.30 11.35
N VAL A 7 23.60 -5.77 11.66
CA VAL A 7 23.93 -6.38 12.96
C VAL A 7 23.81 -5.39 14.11
N ALA A 8 24.24 -4.14 13.91
CA ALA A 8 24.12 -3.10 14.93
C ALA A 8 22.65 -2.71 15.18
N MET A 9 21.82 -2.69 14.14
CA MET A 9 20.38 -2.42 14.28
C MET A 9 19.62 -3.54 14.98
N LEU A 10 20.00 -4.81 14.78
CA LEU A 10 19.44 -5.93 15.54
C LEU A 10 19.74 -5.81 17.05
N ALA A 11 20.92 -5.32 17.42
CA ALA A 11 21.24 -5.06 18.82
C ALA A 11 20.40 -3.91 19.41
N GLU A 12 20.16 -2.84 18.66
CA GLU A 12 19.30 -1.72 19.09
C GLU A 12 17.83 -2.14 19.19
N LEU A 13 17.32 -2.98 18.29
CA LEU A 13 15.96 -3.53 18.36
C LEU A 13 15.75 -4.37 19.62
N HIS A 14 16.76 -5.15 20.03
CA HIS A 14 16.72 -5.87 21.29
C HIS A 14 16.73 -4.94 22.51
N LYS A 15 17.60 -3.91 22.52
CA LYS A 15 17.65 -2.93 23.62
C LYS A 15 16.31 -2.21 23.84
N LEU A 16 15.58 -1.98 22.75
CA LEU A 16 14.27 -1.34 22.77
C LEU A 16 13.11 -2.32 23.04
N GLY A 17 13.40 -3.61 23.26
CA GLY A 17 12.42 -4.63 23.63
C GLY A 17 11.58 -5.20 22.48
N TRP A 18 11.90 -4.88 21.21
CA TRP A 18 11.12 -5.33 20.05
C TRP A 18 11.39 -6.78 19.67
N ILE A 19 12.59 -7.30 19.97
CA ILE A 19 12.97 -8.68 19.70
C ILE A 19 13.62 -9.32 20.93
N SER A 20 13.36 -10.62 21.11
CA SER A 20 14.01 -11.41 22.15
C SER A 20 15.51 -11.54 21.91
N GLU A 21 16.29 -11.75 22.98
CA GLU A 21 17.74 -11.99 22.87
C GLU A 21 18.04 -13.20 21.95
N LYS A 22 17.24 -14.26 22.07
CA LYS A 22 17.33 -15.47 21.25
C LYS A 22 17.08 -15.17 19.76
N THR A 23 16.12 -14.30 19.45
CA THR A 23 15.80 -13.86 18.08
C THR A 23 16.93 -13.02 17.50
N ARG A 24 17.48 -12.07 18.26
CA ARG A 24 18.65 -11.27 17.87
C ARG A 24 19.81 -12.17 17.45
N ASP A 25 20.22 -13.09 18.33
CA ASP A 25 21.39 -13.93 18.09
C ASP A 25 21.19 -14.85 16.89
N SER A 26 20.01 -15.45 16.79
CA SER A 26 19.64 -16.30 15.66
C SER A 26 19.70 -15.54 14.32
N LEU A 27 19.22 -14.30 14.27
CA LEU A 27 19.24 -13.46 13.06
C LEU A 27 20.65 -12.97 12.73
N VAL A 28 21.48 -12.66 13.73
CA VAL A 28 22.89 -12.28 13.51
C VAL A 28 23.68 -13.45 12.91
N THR A 29 23.52 -14.67 13.44
CA THR A 29 24.17 -15.86 12.88
C THR A 29 23.69 -16.13 11.46
N SER A 30 22.38 -16.04 11.22
CA SER A 30 21.79 -16.27 9.89
C SER A 30 22.29 -15.24 8.87
N TYR A 31 22.34 -13.96 9.25
CA TYR A 31 22.85 -12.88 8.42
C TYR A 31 24.34 -13.08 8.09
N ALA A 32 25.17 -13.44 9.08
CA ALA A 32 26.59 -13.70 8.85
C ALA A 32 26.82 -14.86 7.87
N PHE A 33 26.01 -15.92 7.98
CA PHE A 33 26.07 -17.05 7.07
C PHE A 33 25.70 -16.63 5.62
N LEU A 34 24.54 -16.01 5.42
CA LEU A 34 24.07 -15.59 4.10
C LEU A 34 24.99 -14.56 3.45
N ARG A 35 25.53 -13.63 4.24
CA ARG A 35 26.50 -12.62 3.79
C ARG A 35 27.84 -13.23 3.37
N ASN A 36 28.20 -14.40 3.90
CA ASN A 36 29.36 -15.15 3.43
C ASN A 36 29.06 -15.90 2.13
N VAL A 37 27.86 -16.42 1.95
CA VAL A 37 27.47 -17.12 0.72
C VAL A 37 27.47 -16.19 -0.50
N GLU A 38 26.95 -14.96 -0.33
CA GLU A 38 26.75 -13.98 -1.40
C GLU A 38 28.02 -13.66 -2.24
N PRO A 39 29.18 -13.29 -1.65
CA PRO A 39 30.40 -13.04 -2.41
C PRO A 39 30.89 -14.26 -3.20
N ARG A 40 30.63 -15.48 -2.72
CA ARG A 40 31.09 -16.72 -3.37
C ARG A 40 30.24 -17.06 -4.58
N ILE A 41 28.95 -16.74 -4.54
CA ILE A 41 28.06 -16.78 -5.71
C ILE A 41 28.53 -15.76 -6.75
N GLN A 42 28.83 -14.53 -6.33
CA GLN A 42 29.31 -13.47 -7.23
C GLN A 42 30.66 -13.81 -7.88
N MET A 43 31.59 -14.42 -7.13
CA MET A 43 32.87 -14.89 -7.66
C MET A 43 32.73 -15.97 -8.74
N LEU A 44 31.73 -16.85 -8.62
CA LEU A 44 31.49 -17.95 -9.57
C LEU A 44 30.80 -17.48 -10.84
N ALA A 45 29.91 -16.49 -10.74
CA ALA A 45 29.21 -15.93 -11.89
C ALA A 45 29.99 -14.82 -12.62
N ASP A 46 31.06 -14.31 -12.01
CA ASP A 46 31.80 -13.09 -12.44
C ASP A 46 30.87 -11.87 -12.68
N GLU A 47 29.74 -11.86 -11.97
CA GLU A 47 28.67 -10.88 -12.10
C GLU A 47 28.09 -10.57 -10.72
N GLN A 48 27.51 -9.37 -10.56
CA GLN A 48 26.77 -8.99 -9.35
C GLN A 48 25.39 -9.67 -9.32
N THR A 49 25.38 -11.00 -9.13
CA THR A 49 24.15 -11.79 -8.97
C THR A 49 23.94 -12.24 -7.53
N HIS A 50 22.67 -12.34 -7.14
CA HIS A 50 22.22 -12.90 -5.86
C HIS A 50 21.44 -14.21 -6.05
N ILE A 51 21.45 -14.76 -7.27
CA ILE A 51 20.70 -15.95 -7.64
C ILE A 51 21.59 -17.17 -7.43
N LEU A 52 21.06 -18.21 -6.78
CA LEU A 52 21.79 -19.47 -6.61
C LEU A 52 21.97 -20.16 -7.97
N PRO A 53 23.15 -20.73 -8.26
CA PRO A 53 23.37 -21.49 -9.48
C PRO A 53 22.38 -22.66 -9.59
N ILE A 54 21.71 -22.76 -10.73
CA ILE A 54 20.81 -23.89 -11.04
C ILE A 54 21.63 -25.14 -11.39
N ASP A 55 22.84 -24.93 -11.90
CA ASP A 55 23.75 -26.02 -12.22
C ASP A 55 24.40 -26.61 -10.96
N LEU A 56 24.26 -27.92 -10.79
CA LEU A 56 24.77 -28.67 -9.65
C LEU A 56 26.29 -28.54 -9.50
N SER A 57 27.04 -28.47 -10.61
CA SER A 57 28.51 -28.39 -10.54
C SER A 57 28.99 -27.02 -10.02
N GLN A 58 28.32 -25.94 -10.44
CA GLN A 58 28.57 -24.60 -9.91
C GLN A 58 28.15 -24.49 -8.45
N PHE A 59 27.00 -25.07 -8.08
CA PHE A 59 26.52 -25.07 -6.70
C PHE A 59 27.46 -25.85 -5.76
N THR A 60 27.97 -27.00 -6.20
CA THR A 60 29.02 -27.76 -5.49
C THR A 60 30.29 -26.92 -5.30
N SER A 61 30.65 -26.09 -6.28
CA SER A 61 31.80 -25.20 -6.17
C SER A 61 31.60 -24.11 -5.11
N VAL A 62 30.39 -23.56 -4.96
CA VAL A 62 30.04 -22.65 -3.85
C VAL A 62 30.21 -23.35 -2.51
N ALA A 63 29.74 -24.61 -2.39
CA ALA A 63 29.88 -25.39 -1.16
C ALA A 63 31.35 -25.59 -0.75
N TYR A 64 32.23 -25.92 -1.71
CA TYR A 64 33.67 -26.04 -1.45
C TYR A 64 34.32 -24.69 -1.09
N LEU A 65 33.94 -23.59 -1.73
CA LEU A 65 34.40 -22.23 -1.36
C LEU A 65 33.93 -21.78 0.02
N MET A 66 32.84 -22.36 0.52
CA MET A 66 32.35 -22.20 1.88
C MET A 66 33.09 -23.11 2.89
N GLY A 67 33.94 -24.03 2.43
CA GLY A 67 34.71 -24.95 3.26
C GLY A 67 34.01 -26.28 3.56
N TYR A 68 32.88 -26.57 2.91
CA TYR A 68 32.17 -27.84 3.06
C TYR A 68 32.85 -28.95 2.25
N GLN A 69 32.92 -30.16 2.81
CA GLN A 69 33.45 -31.34 2.11
C GLN A 69 32.40 -32.03 1.24
N GLU A 70 31.12 -31.86 1.60
CA GLU A 70 29.97 -32.41 0.89
C GLU A 70 28.95 -31.31 0.58
N THR A 71 28.43 -31.31 -0.66
CA THR A 71 27.40 -30.36 -1.09
C THR A 71 26.09 -30.53 -0.32
N SER A 72 25.74 -31.77 0.04
CA SER A 72 24.55 -32.11 0.86
C SER A 72 24.56 -31.39 2.22
N SER A 73 25.71 -31.32 2.89
CA SER A 73 25.85 -30.61 4.17
C SER A 73 25.61 -29.11 4.02
N PHE A 74 26.12 -28.50 2.94
CA PHE A 74 25.87 -27.08 2.65
C PHE A 74 24.39 -26.81 2.37
N ILE A 75 23.72 -27.67 1.59
CA ILE A 75 22.27 -27.54 1.32
C ILE A 75 21.49 -27.59 2.62
N CYS A 76 21.81 -28.55 3.49
CA CYS A 76 21.12 -28.71 4.77
C CYS A 76 21.26 -27.46 5.65
N ASP A 77 22.48 -26.94 5.79
CA ASP A 77 22.73 -25.74 6.58
C ASP A 77 22.06 -24.50 5.96
N LEU A 78 22.14 -24.33 4.64
CA LEU A 78 21.50 -23.23 3.93
C LEU A 78 19.97 -23.23 4.11
N LEU A 79 19.32 -24.37 3.87
CA LEU A 79 17.88 -24.52 4.08
C LEU A 79 17.49 -24.26 5.53
N LYS A 80 18.27 -24.77 6.48
CA LYS A 80 18.03 -24.56 7.90
C LYS A 80 18.15 -23.08 8.28
N THR A 81 19.13 -22.36 7.75
CA THR A 81 19.26 -20.92 7.95
C THR A 81 18.08 -20.16 7.35
N LEU A 82 17.66 -20.51 6.12
CA LEU A 82 16.51 -19.87 5.48
C LEU A 82 15.21 -20.11 6.25
N GLN A 83 14.95 -21.33 6.69
CA GLN A 83 13.79 -21.68 7.53
C GLN A 83 13.78 -20.94 8.89
N VAL A 84 14.96 -20.70 9.47
CA VAL A 84 15.08 -19.92 10.71
C VAL A 84 14.70 -18.46 10.47
N VAL A 85 15.19 -17.86 9.38
CA VAL A 85 14.82 -16.48 9.01
C VAL A 85 13.33 -16.39 8.68
N GLU A 86 12.80 -17.34 7.91
CA GLU A 86 11.37 -17.46 7.60
C GLU A 86 10.52 -17.52 8.87
N LYS A 87 10.89 -18.36 9.85
CA LYS A 87 10.17 -18.44 11.13
C LYS A 87 10.17 -17.15 11.92
N HIS A 88 11.30 -16.45 12.00
CA HIS A 88 11.36 -15.17 12.70
C HIS A 88 10.60 -14.07 11.95
N TYR A 89 10.57 -14.13 10.62
CA TYR A 89 9.75 -13.25 9.81
C TYR A 89 8.25 -13.54 10.03
N ALA A 90 7.86 -14.81 10.00
CA ALA A 90 6.48 -15.24 10.25
C ALA A 90 6.00 -14.84 11.65
N ALA A 91 6.84 -14.97 12.67
CA ALA A 91 6.53 -14.55 14.05
C ALA A 91 6.33 -13.03 14.20
N LEU A 92 6.93 -12.21 13.32
CA LEU A 92 6.68 -10.77 13.30
C LEU A 92 5.22 -10.43 12.96
N PHE A 93 4.53 -11.34 12.26
CA PHE A 93 3.17 -11.20 11.76
C PHE A 93 2.18 -12.16 12.46
N GLU A 94 2.50 -12.67 13.65
CA GLU A 94 1.66 -13.65 14.39
C GLU A 94 0.22 -13.15 14.65
N ASN A 95 0.01 -11.83 14.81
CA ASN A 95 -1.35 -11.26 14.93
C ASN A 95 -2.14 -11.26 13.60
N GLU A 96 -1.48 -11.48 12.45
CA GLU A 96 -2.09 -11.60 11.13
C GLU A 96 -2.23 -13.06 10.68
N GLN A 97 -1.54 -13.99 11.34
CA GLN A 97 -1.58 -15.42 11.05
C GLN A 97 -2.94 -16.07 11.34
N GLU A 98 -3.80 -15.51 12.20
CA GLU A 98 -5.18 -16.00 12.34
C GLU A 98 -5.96 -15.89 11.02
N LEU A 99 -5.66 -14.88 10.17
CA LEU A 99 -6.24 -14.76 8.83
C LEU A 99 -5.51 -15.64 7.81
N GLY A 100 -4.18 -15.73 7.88
CA GLY A 100 -3.36 -16.53 6.95
C GLY A 100 -3.62 -18.04 7.03
N LEU A 101 -3.85 -18.57 8.24
CA LEU A 101 -4.15 -20.00 8.46
C LEU A 101 -5.51 -20.42 7.88
N GLU A 102 -6.50 -19.53 7.83
CA GLU A 102 -7.81 -19.81 7.21
C GLU A 102 -7.76 -19.72 5.67
N ILE A 103 -6.95 -18.81 5.13
CA ILE A 103 -6.95 -18.49 3.69
C ILE A 103 -6.14 -19.53 2.90
N GLY A 104 -5.00 -19.98 3.44
CA GLY A 104 -4.09 -20.92 2.77
C GLY A 104 -2.75 -20.29 2.40
N ASN A 105 -1.96 -21.01 1.60
CA ASN A 105 -0.61 -20.57 1.23
C ASN A 105 -0.67 -19.33 0.31
N LEU A 106 0.11 -18.30 0.62
CA LEU A 106 0.19 -17.02 -0.10
C LEU A 106 1.66 -16.61 -0.28
N VAL A 107 2.34 -17.24 -1.25
CA VAL A 107 3.73 -16.98 -1.58
C VAL A 107 3.80 -16.12 -2.83
N PHE A 108 4.21 -14.87 -2.65
CA PHE A 108 4.46 -13.93 -3.75
C PHE A 108 5.95 -13.65 -3.97
N THR A 109 6.83 -14.49 -3.42
CA THR A 109 8.28 -14.33 -3.59
C THR A 109 8.79 -15.31 -4.67
N GLY A 110 9.40 -14.79 -5.74
CA GLY A 110 9.93 -15.59 -6.84
C GLY A 110 9.59 -15.07 -8.24
N GLU A 111 10.23 -15.64 -9.26
CA GLU A 111 9.94 -15.35 -10.68
C GLU A 111 8.76 -16.18 -11.21
N GLU A 112 8.62 -17.41 -10.73
CA GLU A 112 7.52 -18.33 -11.06
C GLU A 112 6.38 -18.25 -10.05
N ASP A 113 5.16 -18.56 -10.50
CA ASP A 113 3.99 -18.61 -9.62
C ASP A 113 3.99 -19.90 -8.79
N ASP A 114 3.84 -19.77 -7.48
CA ASP A 114 3.68 -20.92 -6.60
C ASP A 114 2.31 -21.62 -6.84
N PRO A 115 2.28 -22.94 -7.13
CA PRO A 115 1.04 -23.65 -7.45
C PRO A 115 0.00 -23.61 -6.33
N GLU A 116 0.40 -23.65 -5.07
CA GLU A 116 -0.54 -23.59 -3.94
C GLU A 116 -1.18 -22.21 -3.82
N THR A 117 -0.40 -21.16 -4.04
CA THR A 117 -0.87 -19.77 -4.06
C THR A 117 -1.92 -19.53 -5.15
N LEU A 118 -1.73 -20.11 -6.34
CA LEU A 118 -2.74 -20.04 -7.41
C LEU A 118 -4.06 -20.72 -7.03
N ILE A 119 -3.98 -21.86 -6.34
CA ILE A 119 -5.16 -22.58 -5.82
C ILE A 119 -5.87 -21.74 -4.75
N THR A 120 -5.12 -21.13 -3.84
CA THR A 120 -5.64 -20.23 -2.80
C THR A 120 -6.39 -19.05 -3.43
N LEU A 121 -5.78 -18.35 -4.38
CA LEU A 121 -6.41 -17.22 -5.08
C LEU A 121 -7.68 -17.63 -5.84
N SER A 122 -7.66 -18.78 -6.50
CA SER A 122 -8.84 -19.31 -7.19
C SER A 122 -9.98 -19.59 -6.21
N ARG A 123 -9.67 -20.13 -5.02
CA ARG A 123 -10.64 -20.38 -3.95
C ARG A 123 -11.21 -19.08 -3.37
N LEU A 124 -10.40 -18.04 -3.30
CA LEU A 124 -10.83 -16.71 -2.85
C LEU A 124 -11.78 -16.00 -3.83
N GLY A 125 -11.86 -16.46 -5.09
CA GLY A 125 -12.79 -15.92 -6.08
C GLY A 125 -12.13 -15.21 -7.27
N PHE A 126 -10.80 -15.29 -7.41
CA PHE A 126 -10.09 -14.74 -8.56
C PHE A 126 -10.09 -15.74 -9.74
N GLU A 127 -10.56 -15.31 -10.91
CA GLU A 127 -10.53 -16.13 -12.12
C GLU A 127 -9.13 -16.12 -12.77
N ARG A 128 -8.38 -15.04 -12.61
CA ARG A 128 -7.05 -14.81 -13.23
C ARG A 128 -5.95 -14.83 -12.18
N ALA A 129 -5.87 -15.88 -11.38
CA ALA A 129 -4.93 -16.01 -10.26
C ALA A 129 -3.47 -15.63 -10.60
N SER A 130 -2.94 -16.03 -11.77
CA SER A 130 -1.58 -15.68 -12.20
C SER A 130 -1.37 -14.16 -12.40
N ASP A 131 -2.38 -13.46 -12.93
CA ASP A 131 -2.32 -12.00 -13.04
C ASP A 131 -2.29 -11.34 -11.65
N ILE A 132 -3.06 -11.86 -10.69
CA ILE A 132 -3.08 -11.38 -9.31
C ILE A 132 -1.73 -11.62 -8.63
N CYS A 133 -1.12 -12.80 -8.81
CA CYS A 133 0.24 -13.07 -8.34
C CYS A 133 1.25 -12.07 -8.89
N ARG A 134 1.18 -11.74 -10.18
CA ARG A 134 2.06 -10.77 -10.83
C ARG A 134 1.86 -9.35 -10.28
N ILE A 135 0.62 -8.94 -10.03
CA ILE A 135 0.30 -7.65 -9.38
C ILE A 135 0.91 -7.63 -7.99
N MET A 136 0.65 -8.65 -7.15
CA MET A 136 1.18 -8.70 -5.79
C MET A 136 2.70 -8.67 -5.75
N ARG A 137 3.37 -9.42 -6.63
CA ARG A 137 4.82 -9.35 -6.82
C ARG A 137 5.30 -7.93 -7.14
N THR A 138 4.64 -7.25 -8.06
CA THR A 138 4.98 -5.87 -8.46
C THR A 138 4.90 -4.91 -7.27
N LEU A 139 3.85 -5.04 -6.45
CA LEU A 139 3.65 -4.24 -5.26
C LEU A 139 4.70 -4.54 -4.18
N HIS A 140 4.97 -5.81 -3.89
CA HIS A 140 5.99 -6.21 -2.90
C HIS A 140 7.43 -5.93 -3.37
N CYS A 141 7.69 -5.77 -4.68
CA CYS A 141 8.99 -5.29 -5.18
C CYS A 141 9.15 -3.77 -5.08
N GLY A 142 8.10 -3.02 -4.71
CA GLY A 142 8.19 -1.58 -4.50
C GLY A 142 8.32 -0.77 -5.79
N ARG A 143 7.75 -1.24 -6.90
CA ARG A 143 7.84 -0.59 -8.21
C ARG A 143 7.13 0.76 -8.27
N TYR A 144 6.13 1.00 -7.40
CA TYR A 144 5.39 2.25 -7.33
C TYR A 144 5.90 3.13 -6.18
N LYS A 145 5.76 4.45 -6.33
CA LYS A 145 6.10 5.43 -5.27
C LYS A 145 5.40 5.09 -3.95
N SER A 146 4.14 4.68 -4.04
CA SER A 146 3.33 4.23 -2.90
C SER A 146 3.91 3.04 -2.13
N THR A 147 4.68 2.19 -2.81
CA THR A 147 5.31 0.96 -2.26
C THR A 147 6.84 1.04 -2.19
N GLN A 148 7.44 2.21 -2.44
CA GLN A 148 8.87 2.33 -2.62
C GLN A 148 9.66 2.17 -1.31
N SER A 149 9.09 2.61 -0.18
CA SER A 149 9.72 2.46 1.13
C SER A 149 9.56 1.03 1.66
N ALA A 150 10.53 0.58 2.46
CA ALA A 150 10.44 -0.72 3.13
C ALA A 150 9.23 -0.79 4.07
N GLU A 151 8.97 0.30 4.80
CA GLU A 151 7.83 0.44 5.71
C GLU A 151 6.49 0.33 4.97
N ALA A 152 6.33 0.94 3.79
CA ALA A 152 5.11 0.79 3.01
C ALA A 152 4.88 -0.66 2.55
N ARG A 153 5.95 -1.37 2.19
CA ARG A 153 5.86 -2.78 1.79
C ARG A 153 5.55 -3.69 2.95
N GLU A 154 6.11 -3.42 4.13
CA GLU A 154 5.79 -4.14 5.37
C GLU A 154 4.29 -4.03 5.66
N ARG A 155 3.75 -2.80 5.70
CA ARG A 155 2.30 -2.56 5.87
C ARG A 155 1.43 -3.19 4.79
N LEU A 156 1.92 -3.23 3.55
CA LEU A 156 1.19 -3.90 2.48
C LEU A 156 1.18 -5.42 2.67
N THR A 157 2.32 -6.04 3.01
CA THR A 157 2.41 -7.47 3.29
C THR A 157 1.45 -7.86 4.41
N GLU A 158 1.45 -7.07 5.48
CA GLU A 158 0.53 -7.16 6.61
C GLU A 158 -0.95 -7.15 6.16
N LEU A 159 -1.30 -6.20 5.28
CA LEU A 159 -2.66 -6.02 4.78
C LEU A 159 -3.10 -7.05 3.72
N THR A 160 -2.15 -7.75 3.09
CA THR A 160 -2.40 -8.56 1.88
C THR A 160 -3.47 -9.64 2.08
N PRO A 161 -3.50 -10.43 3.17
CA PRO A 161 -4.52 -11.45 3.36
C PRO A 161 -5.93 -10.87 3.44
N ALA A 162 -6.11 -9.80 4.23
CA ALA A 162 -7.39 -9.11 4.36
C ALA A 162 -7.84 -8.50 3.02
N LEU A 163 -6.90 -7.92 2.28
CA LEU A 163 -7.15 -7.32 0.99
C LEU A 163 -7.62 -8.36 -0.04
N LEU A 164 -6.90 -9.46 -0.19
CA LEU A 164 -7.26 -10.52 -1.13
C LEU A 164 -8.60 -11.17 -0.78
N LYS A 165 -8.88 -11.39 0.51
CA LYS A 165 -10.18 -11.89 0.98
C LYS A 165 -11.32 -10.93 0.62
N ALA A 166 -11.13 -9.63 0.87
CA ALA A 166 -12.17 -8.63 0.61
C ALA A 166 -12.44 -8.47 -0.90
N PHE A 167 -11.39 -8.35 -1.73
CA PHE A 167 -11.54 -8.27 -3.19
C PHE A 167 -12.10 -9.55 -3.81
N GLY A 168 -11.62 -10.72 -3.36
CA GLY A 168 -12.07 -12.03 -3.83
C GLY A 168 -13.55 -12.29 -3.60
N ALA A 169 -14.12 -11.76 -2.51
CA ALA A 169 -15.55 -11.87 -2.22
C ALA A 169 -16.46 -11.09 -3.19
N THR A 170 -15.90 -10.25 -4.06
CA THR A 170 -16.67 -9.47 -5.03
C THR A 170 -16.96 -10.25 -6.32
N LYS A 171 -18.06 -9.89 -7.01
CA LYS A 171 -18.42 -10.51 -8.30
C LYS A 171 -17.43 -10.24 -9.44
N ARG A 172 -16.57 -9.24 -9.30
CA ARG A 172 -15.61 -8.80 -10.32
C ARG A 172 -14.23 -8.63 -9.69
N ALA A 173 -13.80 -9.65 -8.95
CA ALA A 173 -12.58 -9.63 -8.14
C ALA A 173 -11.34 -9.20 -8.93
N ASP A 174 -11.12 -9.82 -10.10
CA ASP A 174 -9.97 -9.53 -10.96
C ASP A 174 -9.96 -8.07 -11.45
N GLU A 175 -11.09 -7.56 -11.92
CA GLU A 175 -11.19 -6.17 -12.37
C GLU A 175 -11.05 -5.16 -11.24
N ALA A 176 -11.63 -5.46 -10.08
CA ALA A 176 -11.52 -4.62 -8.90
C ALA A 176 -10.06 -4.53 -8.43
N MET A 177 -9.34 -5.65 -8.44
CA MET A 177 -7.92 -5.69 -8.11
C MET A 177 -7.06 -4.92 -9.12
N LEU A 178 -7.36 -5.02 -10.42
CA LEU A 178 -6.67 -4.24 -11.47
C LEU A 178 -6.88 -2.73 -11.32
N ARG A 179 -8.08 -2.30 -10.93
CA ARG A 179 -8.37 -0.89 -10.64
C ARG A 179 -7.63 -0.42 -9.39
N PHE A 180 -7.58 -1.26 -8.36
CA PHE A 180 -6.81 -0.99 -7.15
C PHE A 180 -5.32 -0.84 -7.45
N ASP A 181 -4.74 -1.73 -8.26
CA ASP A 181 -3.36 -1.63 -8.75
C ASP A 181 -3.13 -0.29 -9.47
N SER A 182 -4.00 0.07 -10.41
CA SER A 182 -3.94 1.33 -11.15
C SER A 182 -4.06 2.55 -10.22
N PHE A 183 -4.87 2.47 -9.17
CA PHE A 183 -4.98 3.50 -8.16
C PHE A 183 -3.68 3.67 -7.37
N LEU A 184 -3.07 2.56 -6.91
CA LEU A 184 -1.81 2.61 -6.17
C LEU A 184 -0.66 3.21 -6.99
N GLN A 185 -0.66 3.03 -8.31
CA GLN A 185 0.32 3.64 -9.22
C GLN A 185 0.28 5.18 -9.19
N GLY A 186 -0.90 5.76 -8.99
CA GLY A 186 -1.10 7.21 -8.96
C GLY A 186 -0.76 7.88 -7.62
N LEU A 187 -0.60 7.11 -6.54
CA LEU A 187 -0.41 7.66 -5.20
C LEU A 187 1.03 8.13 -4.94
N PRO A 188 1.22 9.28 -4.27
CA PRO A 188 2.54 9.77 -3.91
C PRO A 188 3.21 8.94 -2.80
N SER A 189 2.41 8.38 -1.88
CA SER A 189 2.85 7.55 -0.75
C SER A 189 1.74 6.57 -0.37
N GLY A 190 2.12 5.34 0.04
CA GLY A 190 1.17 4.30 0.46
C GLY A 190 1.13 4.06 1.96
N ILE A 191 2.10 4.57 2.73
CA ILE A 191 2.21 4.29 4.18
C ILE A 191 0.90 4.64 4.91
N GLN A 192 0.41 5.87 4.72
CA GLN A 192 -0.80 6.33 5.40
C GLN A 192 -2.03 5.54 4.97
N LEU A 193 -2.17 5.25 3.67
CA LEU A 193 -3.25 4.43 3.15
C LEU A 193 -3.25 3.04 3.81
N PHE A 194 -2.14 2.33 3.74
CA PHE A 194 -2.07 0.95 4.23
C PHE A 194 -2.30 0.87 5.74
N SER A 195 -1.70 1.78 6.52
CA SER A 195 -1.95 1.87 7.96
C SER A 195 -3.42 2.14 8.29
N LEU A 196 -4.09 3.00 7.52
CA LEU A 196 -5.51 3.30 7.74
C LEU A 196 -6.42 2.16 7.34
N LEU A 197 -6.12 1.44 6.26
CA LEU A 197 -6.87 0.25 5.85
C LEU A 197 -6.73 -0.89 6.87
N GLN A 198 -5.52 -1.10 7.41
CA GLN A 198 -5.27 -2.09 8.46
C GLN A 198 -6.01 -1.73 9.76
N SER A 199 -6.03 -0.45 10.12
CA SER A 199 -6.68 0.02 11.35
C SER A 199 -8.21 0.14 11.23
N ASN A 200 -8.76 0.26 10.01
CA ASN A 200 -10.18 0.52 9.76
C ASN A 200 -10.74 -0.41 8.67
N PRO A 201 -11.25 -1.60 9.05
CA PRO A 201 -11.82 -2.56 8.09
C PRO A 201 -12.95 -2.00 7.22
N SER A 202 -13.77 -1.08 7.76
CA SER A 202 -14.84 -0.43 7.01
C SER A 202 -14.33 0.43 5.84
N LEU A 203 -13.13 1.00 5.95
CA LEU A 203 -12.51 1.74 4.85
C LEU A 203 -12.06 0.79 3.73
N LEU A 204 -11.58 -0.41 4.08
CA LEU A 204 -11.25 -1.45 3.11
C LEU A 204 -12.51 -1.93 2.37
N ASP A 205 -13.58 -2.24 3.09
CA ASP A 205 -14.86 -2.64 2.49
C ASP A 205 -15.38 -1.58 1.52
N MET A 206 -15.26 -0.31 1.91
CA MET A 206 -15.63 0.82 1.08
C MET A 206 -14.77 0.91 -0.20
N LEU A 207 -13.45 0.79 -0.06
CA LEU A 207 -12.55 0.82 -1.20
C LEU A 207 -12.86 -0.33 -2.17
N VAL A 208 -13.10 -1.52 -1.65
CA VAL A 208 -13.50 -2.70 -2.43
C VAL A 208 -14.84 -2.47 -3.13
N LEU A 209 -15.84 -1.89 -2.45
CA LEU A 209 -17.12 -1.52 -3.04
C LEU A 209 -16.94 -0.53 -4.21
N ILE A 210 -16.09 0.48 -4.04
CA ILE A 210 -15.80 1.45 -5.10
C ILE A 210 -15.18 0.75 -6.30
N MET A 211 -14.12 -0.04 -6.07
CA MET A 211 -13.37 -0.69 -7.13
C MET A 211 -14.21 -1.73 -7.88
N GLY A 212 -15.06 -2.49 -7.17
CA GLY A 212 -15.86 -3.57 -7.74
C GLY A 212 -17.21 -3.13 -8.31
N ALA A 213 -17.91 -2.20 -7.66
CA ALA A 213 -19.30 -1.88 -7.95
C ALA A 213 -19.55 -0.44 -8.45
N ALA A 214 -18.58 0.47 -8.33
CA ALA A 214 -18.76 1.87 -8.70
C ALA A 214 -17.70 2.36 -9.72
N PRO A 215 -17.78 1.95 -11.01
CA PRO A 215 -16.77 2.25 -12.02
C PRO A 215 -16.41 3.73 -12.14
N ARG A 216 -17.41 4.62 -12.08
CA ARG A 216 -17.21 6.07 -12.12
C ARG A 216 -16.38 6.60 -10.94
N PHE A 217 -16.60 6.06 -9.74
CA PHE A 217 -15.84 6.49 -8.56
C PHE A 217 -14.41 5.95 -8.61
N ALA A 218 -14.23 4.71 -9.06
CA ALA A 218 -12.90 4.14 -9.29
C ALA A 218 -12.10 4.98 -10.30
N GLU A 219 -12.70 5.35 -11.45
CA GLU A 219 -12.07 6.23 -12.44
C GLU A 219 -11.68 7.60 -11.87
N ILE A 220 -12.54 8.20 -11.04
CA ILE A 220 -12.26 9.49 -10.39
C ILE A 220 -11.05 9.36 -9.47
N ILE A 221 -11.02 8.37 -8.57
CA ILE A 221 -9.92 8.19 -7.61
C ILE A 221 -8.60 7.89 -8.31
N THR A 222 -8.61 7.03 -9.35
CA THR A 222 -7.39 6.72 -10.11
C THR A 222 -6.86 7.95 -10.85
N ARG A 223 -7.73 8.80 -11.39
CA ARG A 223 -7.32 10.03 -12.12
C ARG A 223 -6.95 11.18 -11.19
N LYS A 224 -7.58 11.27 -10.01
CA LYS A 224 -7.41 12.34 -9.03
C LYS A 224 -7.14 11.73 -7.64
N PRO A 225 -5.91 11.26 -7.37
CA PRO A 225 -5.62 10.57 -6.11
C PRO A 225 -5.81 11.45 -4.87
N HIS A 226 -5.65 12.78 -4.97
CA HIS A 226 -5.89 13.72 -3.87
C HIS A 226 -7.33 13.70 -3.35
N VAL A 227 -8.30 13.31 -4.18
CA VAL A 227 -9.70 13.18 -3.77
C VAL A 227 -9.88 12.08 -2.72
N PHE A 228 -8.95 11.11 -2.70
CA PHE A 228 -8.93 10.06 -1.69
C PHE A 228 -8.44 10.56 -0.33
N ASP A 229 -7.67 11.64 -0.25
CA ASP A 229 -7.18 12.17 1.03
C ASP A 229 -8.36 12.56 1.94
N GLY A 230 -9.42 13.13 1.37
CA GLY A 230 -10.67 13.41 2.09
C GLY A 230 -11.42 12.17 2.57
N MET A 231 -11.18 10.98 2.00
CA MET A 231 -11.73 9.71 2.50
C MET A 231 -10.99 9.18 3.73
N LEU A 232 -9.75 9.62 3.94
CA LEU A 232 -8.95 9.18 5.09
C LEU A 232 -9.49 9.73 6.41
N ASP A 233 -10.30 10.78 6.35
CA ASP A 233 -10.99 11.34 7.49
C ASP A 233 -12.24 10.50 7.85
N LEU A 234 -12.18 9.79 8.97
CA LEU A 234 -13.28 8.95 9.46
C LEU A 234 -14.56 9.74 9.80
N THR A 235 -14.47 11.07 9.96
CA THR A 235 -15.63 11.93 10.24
C THR A 235 -16.61 12.03 9.06
N ILE A 236 -16.21 11.60 7.86
CA ILE A 236 -17.07 11.66 6.67
C ILE A 236 -18.40 10.91 6.84
N PHE A 237 -18.43 9.87 7.69
CA PHE A 237 -19.60 9.04 7.93
C PHE A 237 -20.52 9.59 9.03
N SER A 238 -20.00 10.43 9.91
CA SER A 238 -20.75 11.03 11.02
C SER A 238 -21.30 12.42 10.68
N GLU A 239 -20.61 13.19 9.83
CA GLU A 239 -20.99 14.57 9.54
C GLU A 239 -21.72 14.72 8.20
N LEU A 240 -22.87 15.40 8.27
CA LEU A 240 -23.64 15.76 7.09
C LEU A 240 -23.01 17.00 6.42
N PRO A 241 -22.82 16.98 5.09
CA PRO A 241 -22.26 18.11 4.34
C PRO A 241 -23.28 19.25 4.20
N THR A 242 -23.58 19.90 5.32
CA THR A 242 -24.41 21.11 5.35
C THR A 242 -23.63 22.29 4.77
N LYS A 243 -24.35 23.32 4.32
CA LYS A 243 -23.73 24.54 3.80
C LYS A 243 -22.69 25.14 4.75
N THR A 244 -23.04 25.25 6.03
CA THR A 244 -22.14 25.79 7.07
C THR A 244 -20.91 24.91 7.29
N HIS A 245 -21.07 23.59 7.25
CA HIS A 245 -19.93 22.67 7.33
C HIS A 245 -18.97 22.84 6.14
N LEU A 246 -19.51 22.90 4.91
CA LEU A 246 -18.72 23.12 3.70
C LEU A 246 -18.01 24.49 3.70
N GLU A 247 -18.67 25.54 4.21
CA GLU A 247 -18.09 26.87 4.38
C GLU A 247 -16.89 26.85 5.33
N ASN A 248 -17.04 26.23 6.50
CA ASN A 248 -15.96 26.11 7.49
C ASN A 248 -14.78 25.31 6.96
N GLN A 249 -15.04 24.17 6.30
CA GLN A 249 -13.96 23.37 5.70
C GLN A 249 -13.22 24.14 4.61
N LEU A 250 -13.93 24.89 3.77
CA LEU A 250 -13.31 25.69 2.72
C LEU A 250 -12.45 26.82 3.29
N GLU A 251 -12.88 27.45 4.39
CA GLU A 251 -12.10 28.50 5.04
C GLU A 251 -10.78 27.97 5.58
N TYR A 252 -10.79 26.78 6.20
CA TYR A 252 -9.57 26.09 6.60
C TYR A 252 -8.71 25.70 5.40
N PHE A 253 -9.33 25.20 4.33
CA PHE A 253 -8.63 24.78 3.10
C PHE A 253 -7.94 25.94 2.35
N LEU A 254 -8.44 27.16 2.50
CA LEU A 254 -7.88 28.38 1.91
C LEU A 254 -6.99 29.17 2.89
N GLU A 255 -6.77 28.68 4.10
CA GLU A 255 -5.97 29.38 5.10
C GLU A 255 -4.52 29.54 4.61
N GLY A 256 -4.02 30.78 4.62
CA GLY A 256 -2.68 31.11 4.14
C GLY A 256 -2.53 31.29 2.63
N VAL A 257 -3.59 31.07 1.84
CA VAL A 257 -3.58 31.30 0.38
C VAL A 257 -3.97 32.75 0.07
N ILE A 258 -3.09 33.48 -0.63
CA ILE A 258 -3.24 34.92 -0.87
C ILE A 258 -3.39 35.22 -2.37
N SER A 259 -2.73 34.45 -3.23
CA SER A 259 -2.76 34.68 -4.68
C SER A 259 -4.11 34.28 -5.28
N TYR A 260 -4.62 35.11 -6.20
CA TYR A 260 -5.87 34.84 -6.91
C TYR A 260 -5.84 33.51 -7.68
N GLU A 261 -4.74 33.23 -8.39
CA GLU A 261 -4.61 32.00 -9.19
C GLU A 261 -4.58 30.76 -8.29
N GLU A 262 -3.87 30.83 -7.17
CA GLU A 262 -3.83 29.75 -6.18
C GLU A 262 -5.21 29.51 -5.55
N ILE A 263 -5.96 30.57 -5.23
CA ILE A 263 -7.33 30.43 -4.72
C ILE A 263 -8.20 29.66 -5.73
N LEU A 264 -8.11 29.96 -7.03
CA LEU A 264 -8.89 29.25 -8.05
C LEU A 264 -8.51 27.77 -8.15
N ASP A 265 -7.22 27.45 -8.06
CA ASP A 265 -6.75 26.07 -8.09
C ASP A 265 -7.19 25.29 -6.84
N HIS A 266 -7.07 25.88 -5.66
CA HIS A 266 -7.56 25.30 -4.41
C HIS A 266 -9.08 25.09 -4.43
N LEU A 267 -9.85 26.05 -4.95
CA LEU A 267 -11.31 25.89 -5.11
C LEU A 267 -11.66 24.69 -6.02
N ARG A 268 -10.89 24.44 -7.08
CA ARG A 268 -11.12 23.27 -7.96
C ARG A 268 -10.85 21.96 -7.23
N VAL A 269 -9.73 21.87 -6.51
CA VAL A 269 -9.37 20.68 -5.71
C VAL A 269 -10.45 20.42 -4.66
N PHE A 270 -10.83 21.43 -3.89
CA PHE A 270 -11.88 21.33 -2.88
C PHE A 270 -13.22 20.89 -3.48
N ALA A 271 -13.63 21.47 -4.61
CA ALA A 271 -14.88 21.11 -5.27
C ALA A 271 -14.87 19.66 -5.76
N ASP A 272 -13.77 19.19 -6.33
CA ASP A 272 -13.62 17.81 -6.79
C ASP A 272 -13.66 16.82 -5.62
N GLU A 273 -12.96 17.13 -4.54
CA GLU A 273 -12.94 16.34 -3.30
C GLU A 273 -14.34 16.25 -2.68
N GLN A 274 -15.00 17.38 -2.45
CA GLN A 274 -16.32 17.39 -1.81
C GLN A 274 -17.40 16.72 -2.67
N ARG A 275 -17.38 16.91 -4.00
CA ARG A 275 -18.31 16.20 -4.90
C ARG A 275 -18.18 14.70 -4.75
N PHE A 276 -16.94 14.24 -4.69
CA PHE A 276 -16.64 12.84 -4.53
C PHE A 276 -17.10 12.33 -3.15
N LEU A 277 -16.78 13.02 -2.06
CA LEU A 277 -17.21 12.65 -0.71
C LEU A 277 -18.73 12.64 -0.55
N ILE A 278 -19.46 13.57 -1.16
CA ILE A 278 -20.94 13.55 -1.20
C ILE A 278 -21.41 12.27 -1.91
N GLY A 279 -20.81 11.94 -3.06
CA GLY A 279 -21.14 10.73 -3.81
C GLY A 279 -20.88 9.44 -3.02
N ILE A 280 -19.78 9.40 -2.27
CA ILE A 280 -19.42 8.29 -1.38
C ILE A 280 -20.44 8.10 -0.26
N ARG A 281 -20.95 9.18 0.32
CA ARG A 281 -22.01 9.12 1.34
C ARG A 281 -23.32 8.56 0.78
N ILE A 282 -23.65 8.85 -0.49
CA ILE A 282 -24.80 8.23 -1.17
C ILE A 282 -24.55 6.74 -1.37
N LEU A 283 -23.35 6.37 -1.84
CA LEU A 283 -23.00 4.98 -2.14
C LEU A 283 -23.10 4.08 -0.90
N ASN A 284 -22.73 4.59 0.27
CA ASN A 284 -22.86 3.89 1.55
C ASN A 284 -24.23 4.01 2.23
N GLY A 285 -25.17 4.75 1.64
CA GLY A 285 -26.49 4.98 2.23
C GLY A 285 -26.49 5.88 3.48
N VAL A 286 -25.41 6.61 3.75
CA VAL A 286 -25.34 7.62 4.84
C VAL A 286 -26.32 8.77 4.58
N ILE A 287 -26.46 9.16 3.31
CA ILE A 287 -27.40 10.19 2.87
C ILE A 287 -28.29 9.68 1.74
N THR A 288 -29.52 10.18 1.70
CA THR A 288 -30.45 9.93 0.59
C THR A 288 -30.07 10.75 -0.63
N GLY A 289 -30.56 10.36 -1.81
CA GLY A 289 -30.35 11.13 -3.04
C GLY A 289 -30.87 12.57 -2.95
N GLU A 290 -31.96 12.79 -2.22
CA GLU A 290 -32.50 14.13 -1.97
C GLU A 290 -31.54 14.99 -1.15
N LYS A 291 -31.04 14.48 -0.01
CA LYS A 291 -30.06 15.18 0.83
C LYS A 291 -28.77 15.45 0.07
N ALA A 292 -28.34 14.52 -0.78
CA ALA A 292 -27.19 14.73 -1.66
C ALA A 292 -27.43 15.83 -2.68
N GLY A 293 -28.63 15.93 -3.26
CA GLY A 293 -29.02 17.03 -4.14
C GLY A 293 -28.86 18.39 -3.46
N PHE A 294 -29.31 18.52 -2.20
CA PHE A 294 -29.09 19.73 -1.41
C PHE A 294 -27.60 19.99 -1.15
N ALA A 295 -26.81 18.97 -0.84
CA ALA A 295 -25.36 19.10 -0.62
C ALA A 295 -24.62 19.54 -1.90
N PHE A 296 -24.94 18.97 -3.07
CA PHE A 296 -24.35 19.39 -4.34
C PHE A 296 -24.71 20.83 -4.70
N THR A 297 -25.95 21.25 -4.46
CA THR A 297 -26.39 22.64 -4.66
C THR A 297 -25.67 23.59 -3.71
N ALA A 298 -25.58 23.25 -2.42
CA ALA A 298 -24.85 24.06 -1.44
C ALA A 298 -23.37 24.22 -1.82
N LEU A 299 -22.73 23.15 -2.27
CA LEU A 299 -21.36 23.20 -2.78
C LEU A 299 -21.25 24.10 -4.01
N ALA A 300 -22.16 23.99 -4.98
CA ALA A 300 -22.16 24.82 -6.18
C ALA A 300 -22.33 26.31 -5.84
N ASP A 301 -23.28 26.66 -4.98
CA ASP A 301 -23.51 28.02 -4.51
C ASP A 301 -22.28 28.60 -3.81
N LEU A 302 -21.64 27.80 -2.95
CA LEU A 302 -20.43 28.20 -2.25
C LEU A 302 -19.28 28.47 -3.22
N MET A 303 -19.06 27.59 -4.20
CA MET A 303 -18.02 27.76 -5.22
C MET A 303 -18.27 29.01 -6.08
N ILE A 304 -19.52 29.26 -6.50
CA ILE A 304 -19.88 30.46 -7.26
C ILE A 304 -19.61 31.72 -6.44
N ALA A 305 -20.06 31.76 -5.18
CA ALA A 305 -19.91 32.91 -4.30
C ALA A 305 -18.42 33.23 -4.03
N LYS A 306 -17.60 32.22 -3.71
CA LYS A 306 -16.18 32.41 -3.42
C LYS A 306 -15.38 32.75 -4.68
N THR A 307 -15.67 32.14 -5.82
CA THR A 307 -15.04 32.49 -7.11
C THR A 307 -15.35 33.94 -7.51
N PHE A 308 -16.60 34.38 -7.34
CA PHE A 308 -16.99 35.77 -7.60
C PHE A 308 -16.27 36.75 -6.68
N SER A 309 -16.18 36.45 -5.38
CA SER A 309 -15.46 37.27 -4.40
C SER A 309 -13.95 37.33 -4.65
N ALA A 310 -13.35 36.24 -5.13
CA ALA A 310 -11.94 36.20 -5.52
C ALA A 310 -11.70 37.03 -6.78
N SER A 311 -12.58 36.90 -7.79
CA SER A 311 -12.48 37.62 -9.06
C SER A 311 -12.62 39.13 -8.89
N SER A 312 -13.58 39.58 -8.06
CA SER A 312 -13.75 41.00 -7.79
C SER A 312 -12.51 41.60 -7.11
N ARG A 313 -11.94 40.93 -6.10
CA ARG A 313 -10.69 41.36 -5.45
C ARG A 313 -9.49 41.38 -6.40
N GLY A 314 -9.34 40.37 -7.25
CA GLY A 314 -8.26 40.29 -8.24
C GLY A 314 -8.32 41.42 -9.27
N ILE A 315 -9.52 41.73 -9.78
CA ILE A 315 -9.74 42.85 -10.72
C ILE A 315 -9.34 44.18 -10.07
N PHE A 316 -9.76 44.42 -8.82
CA PHE A 316 -9.40 45.65 -8.11
C PHE A 316 -7.89 45.76 -7.82
N SER A 317 -7.18 44.67 -7.52
CA SER A 317 -5.72 44.70 -7.32
C SER A 317 -4.93 44.96 -8.60
N SER A 318 -5.39 44.48 -9.75
CA SER A 318 -4.71 44.68 -11.04
C SER A 318 -4.96 46.08 -11.64
N SER A 319 -6.08 46.73 -11.31
CA SER A 319 -6.42 48.07 -11.80
C SER A 319 -5.62 49.23 -11.17
N TRP A 320 -4.77 48.98 -10.17
CA TRP A 320 -3.90 49.99 -9.54
C TRP A 320 -2.40 49.80 -9.83
N GLN A 321 -2.04 48.91 -10.77
CA GLN A 321 -0.66 48.69 -11.21
C GLN A 321 -0.31 49.37 -12.55
N TYR A 322 -1.18 50.24 -13.07
CA TYR A 322 -0.92 51.11 -14.23
C TYR A 322 -1.11 52.58 -13.88
#